data_AF-G7LXX5-F1
#
_entry.id   AF-G7LXX5-F1
#
_cell.length_a   1.000
_cell.length_b   1.000
_cell.length_c   1.000
_cell.angle_alpha   90.00
_cell.angle_beta   90.00
_cell.angle_gamma   90.00
#
_symmetry.space_group_name_H-M   'P 1'
#
loop_
_entity.id
_entity.type
_entity.pdbx_description
1 polymer ?
#
loop_
_entity_poly.entity_id
_entity_poly.type
_entity_poly.pdbx_seq_one_letter_code
_entity_poly.pdbx_strand_id
1 'polypeptide(L)'
;MKKLKRLLASFFTLLILFSIVPIAAHAEWKSNSAGWWYTEGSSWATGWRNIDGNWYYFYSDGYMASDTTIDGYYVNSNGVWISTNNSNKTNDKSQVANVSTSTKTKDGSKKILIAYFSQTGTTEKAAKRIQELTKGDIVQIKTVTPYPDSYQQLTEVAKKEKDDNARPKLATKVENMNDYDAIFIGYPIWWHTAPMAIDTFLESYNLSGKTVVPFCTSSASNIAESMGAINTLCPKSNILEGLRANDIDDIEPWLKKIGVTS
;
A
#
# COMPACT_ATOMS: atom_id res chain seq x y z
N MET A 1 32.56 -68.26 -9.92
CA MET A 1 31.20 -68.72 -9.53
C MET A 1 31.28 -69.22 -8.09
N LYS A 2 30.55 -68.80 -7.06
CA LYS A 2 29.33 -68.00 -6.91
C LYS A 2 29.45 -67.21 -5.59
N LYS A 3 28.75 -66.08 -5.56
CA LYS A 3 28.76 -65.03 -4.53
C LYS A 3 28.18 -65.51 -3.20
N LEU A 4 28.82 -65.13 -2.10
CA LEU A 4 28.34 -65.29 -0.72
C LEU A 4 27.09 -64.43 -0.51
N LYS A 5 25.94 -65.07 -0.28
CA LYS A 5 24.67 -64.40 0.05
C LYS A 5 24.49 -64.37 1.57
N ARG A 6 24.12 -63.18 2.04
CA ARG A 6 23.78 -62.75 3.41
C ARG A 6 22.58 -63.50 3.98
N LEU A 7 22.49 -63.60 5.31
CA LEU A 7 21.27 -63.66 6.16
C LEU A 7 21.73 -63.53 7.64
N LEU A 8 21.74 -62.33 8.22
CA LEU A 8 20.70 -61.72 9.09
C LEU A 8 20.39 -62.50 10.38
N ALA A 9 21.11 -62.12 11.44
CA ALA A 9 20.81 -62.24 12.86
C ALA A 9 21.37 -60.93 13.47
N SER A 10 20.85 -60.25 14.49
CA SER A 10 19.75 -60.42 15.42
C SER A 10 19.62 -59.05 16.12
N PHE A 11 18.41 -58.68 16.54
CA PHE A 11 18.08 -57.72 17.61
C PHE A 11 18.98 -56.46 17.79
N PHE A 12 18.57 -55.34 17.20
CA PHE A 12 18.86 -54.02 17.77
C PHE A 12 17.54 -53.44 18.27
N THR A 13 17.21 -53.72 19.54
CA THR A 13 16.24 -52.94 20.31
C THR A 13 16.82 -51.55 20.50
N LEU A 14 16.67 -50.69 19.49
CA LEU A 14 16.84 -49.27 19.68
C LEU A 14 15.58 -48.80 20.40
N LEU A 15 15.68 -48.71 21.71
CA LEU A 15 14.74 -47.99 22.55
C LEU A 15 14.84 -46.54 22.09
N ILE A 16 14.08 -46.19 21.06
CA ILE A 16 13.90 -44.81 20.65
C ILE A 16 13.08 -44.20 21.77
N LEU A 17 13.78 -43.71 22.79
CA LEU A 17 13.33 -42.54 23.50
C LEU A 17 13.25 -41.45 22.42
N PHE A 18 12.14 -41.45 21.66
CA PHE A 18 11.54 -40.21 21.25
C PHE A 18 11.25 -39.59 22.61
N SER A 19 12.21 -38.80 23.10
CA SER A 19 11.88 -37.65 23.89
C SER A 19 10.78 -37.01 23.07
N ILE A 20 9.55 -37.21 23.54
CA ILE A 20 8.42 -36.44 23.07
C ILE A 20 8.88 -35.04 23.47
N VAL A 21 9.57 -34.37 22.54
CA VAL A 21 9.78 -32.94 22.63
C VAL A 21 8.34 -32.49 22.74
N PRO A 22 7.91 -31.93 23.88
CA PRO A 22 6.58 -31.38 23.95
C PRO A 22 6.53 -30.45 22.75
N ILE A 23 5.63 -30.74 21.80
CA ILE A 23 5.40 -29.81 20.69
C ILE A 23 4.94 -28.57 21.41
N ALA A 24 5.87 -27.65 21.64
CA ALA A 24 5.57 -26.35 22.18
C ALA A 24 4.43 -25.87 21.31
N ALA A 25 3.30 -25.56 21.94
CA ALA A 25 2.09 -25.10 21.29
C ALA A 25 2.46 -24.01 20.29
N HIS A 26 2.67 -24.39 19.02
CA HIS A 26 3.19 -23.48 18.03
C HIS A 26 2.01 -22.66 17.58
N ALA A 27 2.06 -21.39 17.94
CA ALA A 27 1.04 -20.46 17.56
C ALA A 27 1.33 -19.96 16.15
N GLU A 28 0.37 -20.11 15.25
CA GLU A 28 0.59 -19.94 13.80
C GLU A 28 -0.61 -19.26 13.15
N TRP A 29 -0.33 -18.34 12.23
CA TRP A 29 -1.34 -17.77 11.36
C TRP A 29 -1.76 -18.79 10.31
N LYS A 30 -3.07 -18.91 10.12
CA LYS A 30 -3.70 -19.75 9.09
C LYS A 30 -4.75 -18.93 8.35
N SER A 31 -5.06 -19.32 7.12
CA SER A 31 -6.11 -18.68 6.33
C SER A 31 -6.77 -19.61 5.33
N ASN A 32 -7.99 -19.23 4.94
CA ASN A 32 -8.77 -19.84 3.87
C ASN A 32 -9.56 -18.73 3.13
N SER A 33 -10.53 -19.12 2.29
CA SER A 33 -11.37 -18.17 1.56
C SER A 33 -12.32 -17.34 2.44
N ALA A 34 -12.59 -17.77 3.68
CA ALA A 34 -13.49 -17.10 4.61
C ALA A 34 -12.76 -16.09 5.51
N GLY A 35 -11.46 -16.28 5.77
CA GLY A 35 -10.67 -15.33 6.54
C GLY A 35 -9.39 -15.92 7.12
N TRP A 36 -8.79 -15.15 8.02
CA TRP A 36 -7.58 -15.51 8.78
C TRP A 36 -7.95 -15.97 10.19
N TRP A 37 -7.19 -16.90 10.76
CA TRP A 37 -7.26 -17.25 12.18
C TRP A 37 -5.87 -17.54 12.72
N TYR A 38 -5.75 -17.63 14.03
CA TYR A 38 -4.49 -17.93 14.72
C TYR A 38 -4.67 -19.17 15.58
N THR A 39 -3.78 -20.14 15.47
CA THR A 39 -3.81 -21.35 16.32
C THR A 39 -3.05 -21.09 17.61
N GLU A 40 -3.53 -21.63 18.73
CA GLU A 40 -2.86 -21.62 20.04
C GLU A 40 -2.89 -23.07 20.58
N GLY A 41 -1.80 -23.81 20.38
CA GLY A 41 -1.71 -25.22 20.76
C GLY A 41 -2.62 -26.12 19.93
N SER A 42 -3.57 -26.79 20.59
CA SER A 42 -4.56 -27.66 19.91
C SER A 42 -5.87 -26.95 19.56
N SER A 43 -5.95 -25.62 19.74
CA SER A 43 -7.17 -24.83 19.50
C SER A 43 -6.88 -23.54 18.73
N TRP A 44 -7.89 -22.73 18.46
CA TRP A 44 -7.77 -21.41 17.84
C TRP A 44 -7.90 -20.28 18.88
N ALA A 45 -7.28 -19.15 18.57
CA ALA A 45 -7.40 -17.92 19.34
C ALA A 45 -8.85 -17.40 19.32
N THR A 46 -9.28 -16.85 20.45
CA THR A 46 -10.57 -16.14 20.60
C THR A 46 -10.37 -14.91 21.49
N GLY A 47 -11.12 -13.85 21.21
CA GLY A 47 -10.97 -12.55 21.85
C GLY A 47 -9.72 -11.79 21.39
N TRP A 48 -9.34 -10.76 22.16
CA TRP A 48 -8.15 -9.97 21.89
C TRP A 48 -6.86 -10.77 22.12
N ARG A 49 -5.92 -10.68 21.18
CA ARG A 49 -4.58 -11.26 21.27
C ARG A 49 -3.53 -10.28 20.80
N ASN A 50 -2.43 -10.19 21.54
CA ASN A 50 -1.23 -9.50 21.08
C ASN A 50 -0.31 -10.52 20.42
N ILE A 51 -0.11 -10.37 19.11
CA ILE A 51 0.73 -11.24 18.30
C ILE A 51 1.77 -10.34 17.65
N ASP A 52 3.04 -10.57 17.97
CA ASP A 52 4.18 -9.81 17.45
C ASP A 52 4.03 -8.29 17.63
N GLY A 53 3.52 -7.86 18.78
CA GLY A 53 3.35 -6.45 19.14
C GLY A 53 2.09 -5.78 18.59
N ASN A 54 1.30 -6.50 17.79
CA ASN A 54 0.04 -6.01 17.24
C ASN A 54 -1.15 -6.69 17.93
N TRP A 55 -2.20 -5.92 18.20
CA TRP A 55 -3.43 -6.44 18.81
C TRP A 55 -4.42 -6.83 17.72
N TYR A 56 -4.90 -8.07 17.76
CA TYR A 56 -5.92 -8.63 16.88
C TYR A 56 -7.10 -9.12 17.70
N TYR A 57 -8.29 -9.12 17.13
CA TYR A 57 -9.45 -9.75 17.75
C TYR A 57 -9.87 -10.97 16.94
N PHE A 58 -10.14 -12.09 17.60
CA PHE A 58 -10.69 -13.29 16.98
C PHE A 58 -12.09 -13.56 17.53
N TYR A 59 -13.06 -13.74 16.64
CA TYR A 59 -14.43 -14.11 17.04
C TYR A 59 -14.45 -15.52 17.67
N SER A 60 -15.57 -15.90 18.29
CA SER A 60 -15.72 -17.21 18.94
C SER A 60 -15.56 -18.40 17.99
N ASP A 61 -15.79 -18.20 16.69
CA ASP A 61 -15.58 -19.18 15.63
C ASP A 61 -14.13 -19.26 15.14
N GLY A 62 -13.24 -18.42 15.69
CA GLY A 62 -11.80 -18.42 15.45
C GLY A 62 -11.32 -17.44 14.39
N TYR A 63 -12.21 -16.83 13.60
CA TYR A 63 -11.77 -15.90 12.55
C TYR A 63 -11.40 -14.54 13.11
N MET A 64 -10.35 -13.97 12.55
CA MET A 64 -9.84 -12.64 12.87
C MET A 64 -10.84 -11.59 12.37
N ALA A 65 -11.23 -10.68 13.26
CA ALA A 65 -11.93 -9.47 12.89
C ALA A 65 -11.00 -8.57 12.07
N SER A 66 -11.52 -8.02 10.98
CA SER A 66 -10.85 -7.02 10.16
C SER A 66 -11.83 -5.95 9.72
N ASP A 67 -11.30 -4.73 9.57
CA ASP A 67 -12.04 -3.54 9.16
C ASP A 67 -13.35 -3.33 9.93
N THR A 68 -13.27 -3.45 11.25
CA THR A 68 -14.45 -3.38 12.11
C THR A 68 -14.10 -2.87 13.49
N THR A 69 -15.11 -2.54 14.28
CA THR A 69 -14.96 -2.07 15.66
C THR A 69 -15.41 -3.14 16.62
N ILE A 70 -14.53 -3.54 17.53
CA ILE A 70 -14.84 -4.50 18.59
C ILE A 70 -14.73 -3.77 19.93
N ASP A 71 -15.82 -3.70 20.69
CA ASP A 71 -15.88 -3.03 22.00
C ASP A 71 -15.34 -1.58 22.00
N GLY A 72 -15.57 -0.85 20.90
CA GLY A 72 -15.08 0.53 20.72
C GLY A 72 -13.63 0.64 20.23
N TYR A 73 -12.98 -0.48 19.96
CA TYR A 73 -11.61 -0.58 19.46
C TYR A 73 -11.63 -1.01 18.00
N TYR A 74 -11.30 -0.08 17.10
CA TYR A 74 -11.27 -0.36 15.68
C TYR A 74 -10.02 -1.15 15.28
N VAL A 75 -10.23 -2.31 14.67
CA VAL A 75 -9.21 -3.10 13.97
C VAL A 75 -9.26 -2.78 12.48
N ASN A 76 -8.11 -2.50 11.88
CA ASN A 76 -8.02 -2.19 10.46
C ASN A 76 -8.26 -3.43 9.58
N SER A 77 -8.19 -3.30 8.26
CA SER A 77 -8.41 -4.40 7.30
C SER A 77 -7.46 -5.59 7.45
N ASN A 78 -6.32 -5.40 8.13
CA ASN A 78 -5.38 -6.48 8.46
C ASN A 78 -5.63 -7.04 9.87
N GLY A 79 -6.71 -6.63 10.53
CA GLY A 79 -7.12 -7.03 11.87
C GLY A 79 -6.33 -6.39 13.01
N VAL A 80 -5.46 -5.42 12.73
CA VAL A 80 -4.64 -4.76 13.75
C VAL A 80 -5.43 -3.62 14.39
N TRP A 81 -5.53 -3.63 15.72
CA TRP A 81 -6.11 -2.54 16.50
C TRP A 81 -5.25 -1.28 16.44
N ILE A 82 -5.91 -0.15 16.20
CA ILE A 82 -5.28 1.17 16.20
C ILE A 82 -5.74 2.01 17.38
N SER A 83 -4.80 2.42 18.23
CA SER A 83 -5.08 3.27 19.39
C SER A 83 -5.09 4.76 18.98
N THR A 84 -6.23 5.44 19.13
CA THR A 84 -6.37 6.86 18.79
C THR A 84 -5.96 7.76 19.96
N ASN A 85 -4.79 8.39 19.88
CA ASN A 85 -4.43 9.62 20.60
C ASN A 85 -3.47 10.37 19.61
N ASN A 86 -3.47 11.71 19.33
CA ASN A 86 -2.31 12.66 19.60
C ASN A 86 -2.44 14.18 19.17
N SER A 87 -2.42 15.17 20.11
CA SER A 87 -2.60 16.66 20.04
C SER A 87 -1.29 17.49 20.21
N ASN A 88 -1.18 18.61 19.45
CA ASN A 88 -0.52 19.94 19.67
C ASN A 88 1.02 20.25 19.59
N LYS A 89 1.29 21.27 18.74
CA LYS A 89 2.29 22.37 18.58
C LYS A 89 3.49 22.62 19.55
N THR A 90 4.64 22.94 18.91
CA THR A 90 5.72 23.95 19.15
C THR A 90 6.03 24.52 20.56
N ASN A 91 7.34 24.57 20.88
CA ASN A 91 7.97 25.13 22.08
C ASN A 91 7.96 26.68 22.18
N ASP A 92 7.63 27.21 23.36
CA ASP A 92 8.34 28.32 24.03
C ASP A 92 8.16 28.22 25.57
N LYS A 93 9.18 28.61 26.34
CA LYS A 93 9.33 28.44 27.79
C LYS A 93 8.51 29.48 28.59
N SER A 94 7.75 29.04 29.58
CA SER A 94 7.59 29.64 30.93
C SER A 94 6.68 28.78 31.82
N GLN A 95 6.77 28.99 33.13
CA GLN A 95 6.75 28.00 34.20
C GLN A 95 5.37 27.46 34.69
N VAL A 96 5.39 26.17 35.04
CA VAL A 96 4.86 25.47 36.25
C VAL A 96 3.45 25.79 36.77
N ALA A 97 2.52 24.84 36.61
CA ALA A 97 1.84 24.11 37.71
C ALA A 97 0.93 22.99 37.16
N ASN A 98 0.92 21.85 37.85
CA ASN A 98 0.47 20.50 37.43
C ASN A 98 -1.03 20.33 37.14
N VAL A 99 -1.38 19.43 36.19
CA VAL A 99 -1.91 18.06 36.44
C VAL A 99 -2.49 17.42 35.15
N SER A 100 -2.07 16.17 34.91
CA SER A 100 -2.67 15.11 34.07
C SER A 100 -2.40 15.10 32.55
N THR A 101 -1.23 14.56 32.25
CA THR A 101 -0.69 14.02 31.00
C THR A 101 -1.54 12.94 30.33
N SER A 102 -1.90 13.17 29.06
CA SER A 102 -1.96 12.12 28.03
C SER A 102 -1.16 12.61 26.83
N THR A 103 0.12 12.25 26.79
CA THR A 103 1.00 12.31 25.61
C THR A 103 0.45 11.31 24.61
N LYS A 104 0.04 11.68 23.39
CA LYS A 104 0.33 12.80 22.51
C LYS A 104 1.62 12.64 21.62
N THR A 105 2.17 11.42 21.45
CA THR A 105 3.16 10.99 20.41
C THR A 105 2.59 10.75 18.98
N LYS A 106 2.84 11.69 18.05
CA LYS A 106 2.85 11.44 16.60
C LYS A 106 4.16 10.73 16.24
N ASP A 107 4.10 9.60 15.53
CA ASP A 107 5.21 9.25 14.65
C ASP A 107 5.17 10.23 13.46
N GLY A 108 6.29 10.89 13.18
CA GLY A 108 6.41 11.99 12.22
C GLY A 108 6.56 11.55 10.77
N SER A 109 6.24 10.29 10.46
CA SER A 109 6.35 9.72 9.12
C SER A 109 5.18 10.19 8.25
N LYS A 110 5.48 10.91 7.15
CA LYS A 110 4.48 11.35 6.18
C LYS A 110 3.83 10.15 5.51
N LYS A 111 2.49 10.07 5.47
CA LYS A 111 1.77 8.97 4.80
C LYS A 111 1.69 9.23 3.29
N ILE A 112 2.12 8.25 2.50
CA ILE A 112 2.24 8.38 1.04
C ILE A 112 1.23 7.46 0.34
N LEU A 113 0.51 8.00 -0.64
CA LEU A 113 -0.25 7.23 -1.62
C LEU A 113 0.44 7.31 -2.99
N ILE A 114 0.61 6.17 -3.66
CA ILE A 114 1.01 6.06 -5.06
C ILE A 114 -0.20 5.65 -5.88
N ALA A 115 -0.88 6.64 -6.45
CA ALA A 115 -1.97 6.42 -7.40
C ALA A 115 -1.43 6.47 -8.84
N TYR A 116 -1.67 5.43 -9.64
CA TYR A 116 -1.14 5.37 -11.00
C TYR A 116 -2.12 4.77 -12.01
N PHE A 117 -2.17 5.31 -13.23
CA PHE A 117 -2.81 4.68 -14.38
C PHE A 117 -1.76 3.97 -15.25
N SER A 118 -2.06 2.79 -15.79
CA SER A 118 -1.16 2.02 -16.64
C SER A 118 -1.94 1.06 -17.54
N GLN A 119 -1.73 1.15 -18.86
CA GLN A 119 -2.35 0.24 -19.84
C GLN A 119 -1.52 -1.03 -20.06
N THR A 120 -0.20 -0.88 -20.24
CA THR A 120 0.69 -1.99 -20.64
C THR A 120 1.73 -2.36 -19.57
N GLY A 121 1.62 -1.78 -18.37
CA GLY A 121 2.48 -2.13 -17.22
C GLY A 121 3.76 -1.30 -17.05
N THR A 122 4.14 -0.45 -18.00
CA THR A 122 5.37 0.37 -17.87
C THR A 122 5.29 1.32 -16.67
N THR A 123 4.20 2.08 -16.54
CA THR A 123 3.99 3.00 -15.41
C THR A 123 3.80 2.23 -14.09
N GLU A 124 3.20 1.04 -14.14
CA GLU A 124 3.08 0.17 -12.96
C GLU A 124 4.44 -0.23 -12.39
N LYS A 125 5.42 -0.56 -13.23
CA LYS A 125 6.77 -0.90 -12.79
C LYS A 125 7.42 0.27 -12.04
N ALA A 126 7.30 1.49 -12.58
CA ALA A 126 7.78 2.69 -11.90
C ALA A 126 7.04 2.92 -10.56
N ALA A 127 5.72 2.76 -10.54
CA ALA A 127 4.91 2.91 -9.33
C ALA A 127 5.31 1.91 -8.23
N LYS A 128 5.56 0.64 -8.60
CA LYS A 128 6.05 -0.39 -7.66
C LYS A 128 7.44 -0.06 -7.13
N ARG A 129 8.35 0.46 -7.95
CA ARG A 129 9.66 0.91 -7.48
C ARG A 129 9.54 2.05 -6.45
N ILE A 130 8.67 3.03 -6.72
CA ILE A 130 8.38 4.11 -5.76
C ILE A 130 7.81 3.52 -4.47
N GLN A 131 6.87 2.58 -4.57
CA GLN A 131 6.29 1.90 -3.41
C GLN A 131 7.36 1.18 -2.57
N GLU A 132 8.28 0.45 -3.21
CA GLU A 132 9.37 -0.25 -2.53
C GLU A 132 10.27 0.69 -1.72
N LEU A 133 10.57 1.87 -2.28
CA LEU A 133 11.48 2.85 -1.68
C LEU A 133 10.80 3.70 -0.60
N THR A 134 9.52 4.02 -0.79
CA THR A 134 8.77 4.92 0.11
C THR A 134 7.93 4.20 1.15
N LYS A 135 7.66 2.90 0.95
CA LYS A 135 6.70 2.11 1.71
C LYS A 135 5.28 2.69 1.72
N GLY A 136 4.96 3.54 0.74
CA GLY A 136 3.62 4.11 0.59
C GLY A 136 2.58 3.07 0.15
N ASP A 137 1.32 3.42 0.34
CA ASP A 137 0.20 2.64 -0.19
C ASP A 137 0.15 2.79 -1.71
N ILE A 138 -0.23 1.76 -2.46
CA ILE A 138 -0.31 1.81 -3.92
C ILE A 138 -1.72 1.49 -4.40
N VAL A 139 -2.19 2.24 -5.40
CA VAL A 139 -3.47 1.95 -6.05
C VAL A 139 -3.37 2.20 -7.56
N GLN A 140 -3.90 1.25 -8.34
CA GLN A 140 -4.06 1.45 -9.77
C GLN A 140 -5.38 2.19 -10.03
N ILE A 141 -5.31 3.31 -10.75
CA ILE A 141 -6.44 4.04 -11.31
C ILE A 141 -6.95 3.24 -12.52
N LYS A 142 -8.18 2.75 -12.41
CA LYS A 142 -8.88 1.98 -13.45
C LYS A 142 -10.17 2.68 -13.80
N THR A 143 -10.51 2.71 -15.09
CA THR A 143 -11.82 3.14 -15.58
C THR A 143 -12.84 2.00 -15.44
N VAL A 144 -14.13 2.34 -15.33
CA VAL A 144 -15.22 1.35 -15.37
C VAL A 144 -15.27 0.67 -16.74
N THR A 145 -15.09 1.45 -17.81
CA THR A 145 -14.94 0.93 -19.16
C THR A 145 -13.45 0.82 -19.48
N PRO A 146 -12.88 -0.39 -19.60
CA PRO A 146 -11.47 -0.57 -19.91
C PRO A 146 -11.11 0.04 -21.27
N TYR A 147 -9.92 0.61 -21.36
CA TYR A 147 -9.40 1.07 -22.65
C TYR A 147 -9.06 -0.12 -23.56
N PRO A 148 -9.19 0.03 -24.89
CA PRO A 148 -8.85 -1.04 -25.84
C PRO A 148 -7.40 -1.48 -25.75
N ASP A 149 -7.14 -2.78 -25.94
CA ASP A 149 -5.77 -3.32 -25.99
C ASP A 149 -5.05 -2.99 -27.31
N SER A 150 -5.80 -2.83 -28.40
CA SER A 150 -5.23 -2.42 -29.69
C SER A 150 -4.71 -0.99 -29.61
N TYR A 151 -3.43 -0.79 -29.93
CA TYR A 151 -2.80 0.53 -29.92
C TYR A 151 -3.54 1.55 -30.80
N GLN A 152 -4.04 1.13 -31.97
CA GLN A 152 -4.79 2.01 -32.87
C GLN A 152 -6.10 2.47 -32.22
N GLN A 153 -6.87 1.55 -31.65
CA GLN A 153 -8.15 1.90 -31.01
C GLN A 153 -7.94 2.70 -29.73
N LEU A 154 -6.92 2.34 -28.93
CA LEU A 154 -6.50 3.07 -27.74
C LEU A 154 -6.21 4.52 -28.08
N THR A 155 -5.39 4.77 -29.11
CA THR A 155 -4.98 6.13 -29.46
C THR A 155 -6.16 6.97 -29.95
N GLU A 156 -7.11 6.37 -30.69
CA GLU A 156 -8.34 7.03 -31.15
C GLU A 156 -9.25 7.40 -29.98
N VAL A 157 -9.50 6.47 -29.04
CA VAL A 157 -10.30 6.72 -27.83
C VAL A 157 -9.64 7.80 -26.97
N ALA A 158 -8.34 7.67 -26.67
CA ALA A 158 -7.61 8.63 -25.87
C ALA A 158 -7.59 10.03 -26.50
N LYS A 159 -7.46 10.10 -27.84
CA LYS A 159 -7.52 11.38 -28.55
C LYS A 159 -8.90 12.02 -28.40
N LYS A 160 -9.96 11.25 -28.63
CA LYS A 160 -11.34 11.72 -28.54
C LYS A 160 -11.66 12.21 -27.12
N GLU A 161 -11.29 11.45 -26.10
CA GLU A 161 -11.49 11.85 -24.70
C GLU A 161 -10.79 13.18 -24.39
N LYS A 162 -9.54 13.35 -24.86
CA LYS A 162 -8.81 14.61 -24.70
C LYS A 162 -9.50 15.76 -25.43
N ASP A 163 -9.84 15.59 -26.70
CA ASP A 163 -10.47 16.62 -27.54
C ASP A 163 -11.83 17.05 -26.96
N ASP A 164 -12.59 16.10 -26.41
CA ASP A 164 -13.90 16.35 -25.78
C ASP A 164 -13.79 16.81 -24.31
N ASN A 165 -12.58 16.87 -23.74
CA ASN A 165 -12.33 17.08 -22.30
C ASN A 165 -13.18 16.14 -21.42
N ALA A 166 -13.24 14.86 -21.79
CA ALA A 166 -14.06 13.86 -21.11
C ALA A 166 -13.59 13.58 -19.67
N ARG A 167 -14.48 13.00 -18.85
CA ARG A 167 -14.17 12.48 -17.51
C ARG A 167 -14.56 11.00 -17.40
N PRO A 168 -13.72 10.06 -17.88
CA PRO A 168 -14.03 8.64 -17.83
C PRO A 168 -14.29 8.16 -16.41
N LYS A 169 -15.45 7.52 -16.18
CA LYS A 169 -15.84 7.05 -14.85
C LYS A 169 -14.80 6.06 -14.31
N LEU A 170 -14.37 6.25 -13.06
CA LEU A 170 -13.39 5.39 -12.41
C LEU A 170 -14.06 4.22 -11.68
N ALA A 171 -13.44 3.05 -11.77
CA ALA A 171 -13.72 1.88 -10.91
C ALA A 171 -12.92 1.96 -9.61
N THR A 172 -11.80 2.68 -9.61
CA THR A 172 -10.94 2.87 -8.43
C THR A 172 -11.52 3.93 -7.50
N LYS A 173 -11.55 3.62 -6.20
CA LYS A 173 -11.89 4.57 -5.13
C LYS A 173 -10.91 4.44 -3.97
N VAL A 174 -10.52 5.58 -3.39
CA VAL A 174 -9.63 5.69 -2.24
C VAL A 174 -10.45 6.27 -1.09
N GLU A 175 -10.96 5.40 -0.22
CA GLU A 175 -11.90 5.80 0.84
C GLU A 175 -11.26 6.73 1.88
N ASN A 176 -9.95 6.58 2.11
CA ASN A 176 -9.21 7.27 3.16
C ASN A 176 -8.21 8.31 2.62
N MET A 177 -8.55 8.99 1.52
CA MET A 177 -7.68 9.98 0.86
C MET A 177 -7.15 11.07 1.83
N ASN A 178 -7.94 11.42 2.85
CA ASN A 178 -7.59 12.44 3.82
C ASN A 178 -6.37 12.08 4.68
N ASP A 179 -6.07 10.80 4.86
CA ASP A 179 -4.94 10.32 5.68
C ASP A 179 -3.57 10.61 5.06
N TYR A 180 -3.51 10.79 3.75
CA TYR A 180 -2.26 10.90 3.03
C TYR A 180 -1.74 12.34 3.00
N ASP A 181 -0.47 12.52 3.33
CA ASP A 181 0.22 13.81 3.26
C ASP A 181 0.76 14.08 1.86
N ALA A 182 1.16 13.01 1.15
CA ALA A 182 1.69 13.08 -0.20
C ALA A 182 1.00 12.08 -1.13
N ILE A 183 0.59 12.55 -2.31
CA ILE A 183 -0.04 11.77 -3.36
C ILE A 183 0.87 11.77 -4.59
N PHE A 184 1.47 10.63 -4.89
CA PHE A 184 2.10 10.40 -6.17
C PHE A 184 1.03 10.13 -7.23
N ILE A 185 1.17 10.77 -8.40
CA ILE A 185 0.24 10.64 -9.52
C ILE A 185 1.03 10.14 -10.74
N GLY A 186 0.84 8.86 -11.07
CA GLY A 186 1.56 8.14 -12.12
C GLY A 186 0.73 7.95 -13.39
N TYR A 187 1.30 8.22 -14.57
CA TYR A 187 0.58 7.97 -15.83
C TYR A 187 1.51 7.81 -17.06
N PRO A 188 1.10 7.09 -18.11
CA PRO A 188 1.69 7.22 -19.43
C PRO A 188 1.32 8.57 -20.05
N ILE A 189 2.21 9.20 -20.83
CA ILE A 189 1.82 10.37 -21.62
C ILE A 189 1.08 9.90 -22.88
N TRP A 190 -0.17 10.35 -23.04
CA TRP A 190 -0.98 10.16 -24.24
C TRP A 190 -1.29 11.52 -24.86
N TRP A 191 -1.01 11.68 -26.16
CA TRP A 191 -1.26 12.93 -26.88
C TRP A 191 -0.69 14.18 -26.16
N HIS A 192 0.54 14.09 -25.66
CA HIS A 192 1.24 15.15 -24.91
C HIS A 192 0.62 15.53 -23.56
N THR A 193 -0.31 14.73 -23.02
CA THR A 193 -0.95 14.99 -21.72
C THR A 193 -1.14 13.70 -20.90
N ALA A 194 -1.56 13.84 -19.63
CA ALA A 194 -2.06 12.72 -18.84
C ALA A 194 -3.37 12.18 -19.45
N PRO A 195 -3.68 10.87 -19.34
CA PRO A 195 -4.98 10.33 -19.75
C PRO A 195 -6.12 10.97 -18.94
N MET A 196 -7.29 11.17 -19.55
CA MET A 196 -8.43 11.86 -18.89
C MET A 196 -8.95 11.15 -17.62
N ALA A 197 -8.61 9.87 -17.44
CA ALA A 197 -8.83 9.15 -16.18
C ALA A 197 -8.06 9.79 -15.00
N ILE A 198 -6.91 10.42 -15.24
CA ILE A 198 -6.15 11.17 -14.24
C ILE A 198 -6.91 12.44 -13.84
N ASP A 199 -7.43 13.20 -14.80
CA ASP A 199 -8.26 14.38 -14.51
C ASP A 199 -9.47 14.01 -13.64
N THR A 200 -10.15 12.91 -13.99
CA THR A 200 -11.27 12.39 -13.20
C THR A 200 -10.83 12.02 -11.77
N PHE A 201 -9.65 11.42 -11.61
CA PHE A 201 -9.12 11.06 -10.30
C PHE A 201 -8.82 12.32 -9.46
N LEU A 202 -8.15 13.32 -10.06
CA LEU A 202 -7.80 14.57 -9.37
C LEU A 202 -9.04 15.36 -8.94
N GLU A 203 -10.10 15.38 -9.75
CA GLU A 203 -11.36 16.04 -9.43
C GLU A 203 -12.20 15.29 -8.38
N SER A 204 -11.96 13.98 -8.21
CA SER A 204 -12.71 13.15 -7.25
C SER A 204 -12.32 13.40 -5.79
N TYR A 205 -11.23 14.10 -5.52
CA TYR A 205 -10.71 14.30 -4.17
C TYR A 205 -10.24 15.73 -3.92
N ASN A 206 -10.38 16.19 -2.67
CA ASN A 206 -9.76 17.44 -2.24
C ASN A 206 -8.29 17.21 -1.89
N LEU A 207 -7.39 17.67 -2.76
CA LEU A 207 -5.94 17.55 -2.56
C LEU A 207 -5.30 18.83 -1.98
N SER A 208 -6.10 19.81 -1.57
CA SER A 208 -5.60 21.08 -1.00
C SER A 208 -4.72 20.84 0.22
N GLY A 209 -3.57 21.50 0.27
CA GLY A 209 -2.59 21.35 1.36
C GLY A 209 -1.78 20.06 1.35
N LYS A 210 -2.12 19.08 0.49
CA LYS A 210 -1.32 17.86 0.30
C LYS A 210 -0.14 18.14 -0.64
N THR A 211 0.89 17.32 -0.53
CA THR A 211 1.96 17.26 -1.51
C THR A 211 1.50 16.42 -2.70
N VAL A 212 1.63 16.92 -3.92
CA VAL A 212 1.34 16.16 -5.15
C VAL A 212 2.66 15.91 -5.87
N VAL A 213 2.95 14.66 -6.19
CA VAL A 213 4.23 14.24 -6.78
C VAL A 213 3.98 13.53 -8.12
N PRO A 214 4.03 14.26 -9.24
CA PRO A 214 3.80 13.68 -10.56
C PRO A 214 4.93 12.75 -10.98
N PHE A 215 4.61 11.66 -11.66
CA PHE A 215 5.59 10.91 -12.44
C PHE A 215 4.91 10.36 -13.69
N CYS A 216 5.68 10.23 -14.77
CA CYS A 216 5.13 9.73 -16.02
C CYS A 216 6.08 8.78 -16.74
N THR A 217 5.55 8.04 -17.71
CA THR A 217 6.34 7.27 -18.68
C THR A 217 5.93 7.66 -20.10
N SER A 218 6.86 7.71 -21.03
CA SER A 218 6.55 8.09 -22.42
C SER A 218 7.61 7.60 -23.39
N SER A 219 7.31 7.50 -24.69
CA SER A 219 8.34 7.20 -25.70
C SER A 219 9.34 8.35 -25.88
N ALA A 220 8.86 9.60 -25.92
CA ALA A 220 9.70 10.79 -26.15
C ALA A 220 9.31 12.02 -25.32
N SER A 221 8.02 12.29 -25.13
CA SER A 221 7.53 13.53 -24.50
C SER A 221 8.06 13.75 -23.09
N ASN A 222 8.35 15.01 -22.76
CA ASN A 222 8.78 15.41 -21.43
C ASN A 222 7.56 15.50 -20.48
N ILE A 223 7.77 15.24 -19.19
CA ILE A 223 6.72 15.40 -18.18
C ILE A 223 6.13 16.82 -18.16
N ALA A 224 6.96 17.85 -18.39
CA ALA A 224 6.53 19.24 -18.39
C ALA A 224 5.37 19.53 -19.37
N GLU A 225 5.34 18.85 -20.52
CA GLU A 225 4.25 18.97 -21.50
C GLU A 225 2.91 18.45 -20.93
N SER A 226 2.97 17.46 -20.05
CA SER A 226 1.79 16.75 -19.53
C SER A 226 1.19 17.30 -18.24
N MET A 227 1.83 18.31 -17.64
CA MET A 227 1.51 18.81 -16.31
C MET A 227 0.28 19.72 -16.24
N GLY A 228 -0.35 20.06 -17.38
CA GLY A 228 -1.42 21.05 -17.46
C GLY A 228 -2.60 20.77 -16.52
N ALA A 229 -3.12 19.54 -16.50
CA ALA A 229 -4.24 19.15 -15.64
C ALA A 229 -3.85 19.20 -14.15
N ILE A 230 -2.69 18.66 -13.77
CA ILE A 230 -2.24 18.67 -12.37
C ILE A 230 -2.07 20.10 -11.85
N ASN A 231 -1.45 20.99 -12.62
CA ASN A 231 -1.28 22.39 -12.23
C ASN A 231 -2.62 23.12 -12.09
N THR A 232 -3.61 22.77 -12.91
CA THR A 232 -4.93 23.43 -12.93
C THR A 232 -5.85 22.89 -11.83
N LEU A 233 -5.83 21.58 -11.59
CA LEU A 233 -6.76 20.88 -10.69
C LEU A 233 -6.24 20.77 -9.24
N CYS A 234 -4.93 20.92 -9.04
CA CYS A 234 -4.29 20.92 -7.72
C CYS A 234 -3.67 22.30 -7.33
N PRO A 235 -4.34 23.45 -7.55
CA PRO A 235 -3.70 24.77 -7.42
C PRO A 235 -3.39 25.16 -5.96
N LYS A 236 -3.98 24.44 -5.00
CA LYS A 236 -3.76 24.62 -3.56
C LYS A 236 -2.91 23.50 -2.94
N SER A 237 -2.36 22.62 -3.76
CA SER A 237 -1.44 21.57 -3.34
C SER A 237 0.00 22.05 -3.46
N ASN A 238 0.90 21.44 -2.69
CA ASN A 238 2.33 21.59 -2.90
C ASN A 238 2.79 20.61 -3.99
N ILE A 239 2.88 21.08 -5.24
CA ILE A 239 3.30 20.23 -6.37
C ILE A 239 4.82 20.18 -6.42
N LEU A 240 5.41 18.99 -6.26
CA LEU A 240 6.86 18.79 -6.38
C LEU A 240 7.29 18.58 -7.84
N GLU A 241 8.60 18.72 -8.08
CA GLU A 241 9.22 18.38 -9.37
C GLU A 241 8.95 16.91 -9.70
N GLY A 242 8.28 16.66 -10.82
CA GLY A 242 7.96 15.31 -11.27
C GLY A 242 9.08 14.66 -12.09
N LEU A 243 8.99 13.34 -12.27
CA LEU A 243 9.97 12.54 -13.02
C LEU A 243 9.34 11.85 -14.23
N ARG A 244 10.03 11.90 -15.38
CA ARG A 244 9.79 10.95 -16.48
C ARG A 244 10.50 9.63 -16.16
N ALA A 245 9.83 8.78 -15.40
CA ALA A 245 10.35 7.53 -14.82
C ALA A 245 10.42 6.37 -15.83
N ASN A 246 11.05 6.61 -16.98
CA ASN A 246 11.30 5.56 -17.98
C ASN A 246 12.41 4.60 -17.56
N ASP A 247 13.40 5.10 -16.83
CA ASP A 247 14.44 4.31 -16.19
C ASP A 247 14.10 4.15 -14.70
N ILE A 248 14.19 2.93 -14.20
CA ILE A 248 13.90 2.59 -12.81
C ILE A 248 15.03 3.10 -11.90
N ASP A 249 16.26 3.19 -12.43
CA ASP A 249 17.43 3.61 -11.67
C ASP A 249 17.40 5.13 -11.37
N ASP A 250 16.63 5.91 -12.12
CA ASP A 250 16.41 7.34 -11.89
C ASP A 250 15.50 7.64 -10.68
N ILE A 251 14.71 6.65 -10.23
CA ILE A 251 13.65 6.86 -9.23
C ILE A 251 14.23 7.15 -7.84
N GLU A 252 15.23 6.40 -7.38
CA GLU A 252 15.80 6.60 -6.04
C GLU A 252 16.54 7.94 -5.92
N PRO A 253 17.43 8.34 -6.86
CA PRO A 253 18.05 9.66 -6.85
C PRO A 253 17.01 10.79 -6.89
N TRP A 254 15.95 10.65 -7.68
CA TRP A 254 14.87 11.62 -7.75
C TRP A 254 14.14 11.77 -6.41
N LEU A 255 13.74 10.66 -5.76
CA LEU A 255 13.07 10.69 -4.46
C LEU A 255 13.91 11.38 -3.38
N LYS A 256 15.24 11.17 -3.38
CA LYS A 256 16.17 11.89 -2.50
C LYS A 256 16.23 13.37 -2.84
N LYS A 257 16.35 13.73 -4.13
CA LYS A 257 16.37 15.12 -4.61
C LYS A 257 15.14 15.92 -4.15
N ILE A 258 13.95 15.31 -4.22
CA ILE A 258 12.69 15.96 -3.82
C ILE A 258 12.38 15.83 -2.31
N GLY A 259 13.29 15.26 -1.51
CA GLY A 259 13.18 15.16 -0.06
C GLY A 259 12.08 14.20 0.43
N VAL A 260 11.71 13.21 -0.38
CA VAL A 260 10.75 12.16 0.03
C VAL A 260 11.47 11.04 0.78
N THR A 261 12.70 10.70 0.39
CA THR A 261 13.55 9.70 1.05
C THR A 261 14.86 10.33 1.50
N SER A 262 15.50 9.74 2.52
CA SER A 262 16.84 10.10 3.00
C SER A 262 17.96 9.46 2.20
#